data_AF-A0A2N5WTV4-F1
#
_entry.id   AF-A0A2N5WTV4-F1
#
_cell.length_a   1.000
_cell.length_b   1.000
_cell.length_c   1.000
_cell.angle_alpha   90.00
_cell.angle_beta   90.00
_cell.angle_gamma   90.00
#
_symmetry.space_group_name_H-M   'P 1'
#
loop_
_entity.id
_entity.type
_entity.pdbx_description
1 polymer ?
#
loop_
_entity_poly.entity_id
_entity_poly.type
_entity_poly.pdbx_seq_one_letter_code
_entity_poly.pdbx_strand_id
1 'polypeptide(L)'
;MVGRELSPADHSKKEVRVVLERLVAQGWSLRKAGHWGRLYCSCSDTCTEIAVGGTPENPSSAANRIARIARRCPLPQDDPRRPAGRRVVD
;
A
#
# COMPACT_ATOMS: atom_id res chain seq x y z
N MET A 1 -14.28 -7.40 2.95
CA MET A 1 -14.81 -6.45 1.93
C MET A 1 -13.71 -5.43 1.66
N VAL A 2 -13.15 -5.40 0.45
CA VAL A 2 -12.13 -4.39 0.11
C VAL A 2 -12.88 -3.08 -0.14
N GLY A 3 -12.55 -2.01 0.60
CA GLY A 3 -13.28 -0.75 0.51
C GLY A 3 -13.07 -0.03 -0.82
N ARG A 4 -13.82 1.06 -1.04
CA ARG A 4 -13.74 1.91 -2.24
C ARG A 4 -12.30 2.30 -2.57
N GLU A 5 -12.00 2.50 -3.86
CA GLU A 5 -10.73 3.09 -4.29
C GLU A 5 -10.58 4.50 -3.70
N LEU A 6 -9.37 4.86 -3.31
CA LEU A 6 -9.04 6.19 -2.79
C LEU A 6 -8.13 6.91 -3.76
N SER A 7 -8.30 8.23 -3.86
CA SER A 7 -7.32 9.05 -4.55
C SER A 7 -6.15 9.34 -3.60
N PRO A 8 -4.89 9.28 -4.07
CA PRO A 8 -3.75 9.82 -3.34
C PRO A 8 -3.98 11.25 -2.84
N ALA A 9 -4.76 12.04 -3.58
CA ALA A 9 -5.10 13.41 -3.24
C ALA A 9 -5.94 13.57 -1.96
N ASP A 10 -6.63 12.51 -1.52
CA ASP A 10 -7.49 12.51 -0.34
C ASP A 10 -6.69 12.43 0.98
N HIS A 11 -5.37 12.24 0.91
CA HIS A 11 -4.53 12.20 2.09
C HIS A 11 -4.21 13.62 2.58
N SER A 12 -4.38 13.90 3.87
CA SER A 12 -4.18 15.24 4.45
C SER A 12 -2.72 15.70 4.41
N LYS A 13 -1.76 14.76 4.48
CA LYS A 13 -0.32 15.05 4.54
C LYS A 13 0.35 14.97 3.17
N LYS A 14 0.97 16.07 2.72
CA LYS A 14 1.59 16.21 1.40
C LYS A 14 2.71 15.20 1.13
N GLU A 15 3.54 14.92 2.12
CA GLU A 15 4.68 13.99 2.01
C GLU A 15 4.20 12.57 1.68
N VAL A 16 3.10 12.17 2.30
CA VAL A 16 2.46 10.88 2.03
C VAL A 16 1.81 10.90 0.65
N ARG A 17 1.08 11.97 0.28
CA ARG A 17 0.46 12.11 -1.05
C ARG A 17 1.47 11.88 -2.19
N VAL A 18 2.63 12.54 -2.13
CA VAL A 18 3.67 12.42 -3.17
C VAL A 18 4.12 10.97 -3.35
N VAL A 19 4.26 10.20 -2.27
CA VAL A 19 4.62 8.78 -2.36
C VAL A 19 3.46 7.95 -2.91
N LEU A 20 2.23 8.21 -2.46
CA LEU A 20 1.04 7.51 -2.95
C LEU A 20 0.82 7.74 -4.45
N GLU A 21 0.94 8.98 -4.93
CA GLU A 21 0.82 9.34 -6.35
C GLU A 21 1.83 8.57 -7.20
N ARG A 22 3.10 8.53 -6.75
CA ARG A 22 4.16 7.78 -7.44
C ARG A 22 3.86 6.28 -7.49
N LEU A 23 3.38 5.69 -6.39
CA LEU A 23 3.09 4.26 -6.33
C LEU A 23 1.86 3.90 -7.17
N VAL A 24 0.80 4.71 -7.14
CA VAL A 24 -0.38 4.50 -7.99
C VAL A 24 0.01 4.62 -9.47
N ALA A 25 0.86 5.58 -9.84
CA ALA A 25 1.40 5.69 -11.20
C ALA A 25 2.26 4.47 -11.60
N GLN A 26 2.85 3.76 -10.63
CA GLN A 26 3.56 2.49 -10.83
C GLN A 26 2.62 1.26 -10.83
N GLY A 27 1.30 1.48 -10.81
CA GLY A 27 0.29 0.42 -10.86
C GLY A 27 -0.12 -0.14 -9.50
N TRP A 28 0.30 0.46 -8.38
CA TRP A 28 -0.24 0.08 -7.07
C TRP A 28 -1.70 0.50 -6.95
N SER A 29 -2.54 -0.35 -6.36
CA SER A 29 -3.94 -0.01 -6.09
C SER A 29 -4.08 0.56 -4.69
N LEU A 30 -4.70 1.73 -4.53
CA LEU A 30 -4.96 2.36 -3.24
C LEU A 30 -6.44 2.25 -2.88
N ARG A 31 -6.77 1.58 -1.76
CA ARG A 31 -8.16 1.35 -1.37
C ARG A 31 -8.42 1.71 0.09
N LYS A 32 -9.67 2.04 0.41
CA LYS A 32 -10.12 2.31 1.78
C LYS A 32 -10.03 1.02 2.61
N ALA A 33 -9.23 1.07 3.67
CA ALA A 33 -9.06 -0.02 4.62
C ALA A 33 -8.50 0.52 5.95
N GLY A 34 -8.86 -0.13 7.06
CA GLY A 34 -8.46 0.32 8.40
C GLY A 34 -8.84 1.78 8.68
N HIS A 35 -7.98 2.51 9.39
CA HIS A 35 -8.23 3.91 9.77
C HIS A 35 -8.23 4.89 8.58
N TRP A 36 -7.50 4.60 7.51
CA TRP A 36 -7.51 5.45 6.32
C TRP A 36 -7.51 4.66 5.03
N GLY A 37 -6.41 3.97 4.70
CA GLY A 37 -6.29 3.26 3.44
C GLY A 37 -5.19 2.22 3.46
N ARG A 38 -5.11 1.46 2.36
CA ARG A 38 -4.08 0.44 2.15
C ARG A 38 -3.71 0.38 0.67
N LEU A 39 -2.42 0.27 0.42
CA LEU A 39 -1.85 0.01 -0.91
C LEU A 39 -1.73 -1.47 -1.14
N TYR A 40 -2.04 -1.90 -2.35
CA TYR A 40 -1.96 -3.28 -2.82
C TYR A 40 -1.02 -3.35 -4.02
N CYS A 41 -0.02 -4.23 -3.97
CA CYS A 41 0.92 -4.43 -5.08
C CYS A 41 0.21 -5.15 -6.24
N SER A 42 0.51 -4.75 -7.48
CA SER A 42 -0.09 -5.33 -8.70
C SER A 42 0.65 -6.56 -9.24
N CYS A 43 1.81 -6.92 -8.69
CA CYS A 43 2.65 -8.01 -9.22
C CYS A 43 2.01 -9.40 -9.07
N SER A 44 1.17 -9.63 -8.06
CA SER A 44 0.33 -10.83 -7.91
C SER A 44 -0.73 -10.59 -6.82
N ASP A 45 -1.84 -11.35 -6.84
CA ASP A 45 -3.02 -11.18 -5.97
C ASP A 45 -2.72 -11.07 -4.47
N THR A 46 -1.56 -11.56 -4.01
CA THR A 46 -1.16 -11.56 -2.59
C THR A 46 0.32 -11.26 -2.38
N CYS A 47 0.90 -10.32 -3.15
CA CYS A 47 2.34 -10.02 -3.00
C CYS A 47 2.66 -9.12 -1.80
N THR A 48 2.15 -7.89 -1.76
CA THR A 48 2.49 -6.94 -0.70
C THR A 48 1.34 -5.98 -0.46
N GLU A 49 1.01 -5.80 0.82
CA GLU A 49 0.04 -4.83 1.28
C GLU A 49 0.71 -3.82 2.22
N ILE A 50 0.41 -2.54 2.07
CA ILE A 50 0.99 -1.47 2.89
C ILE A 50 -0.13 -0.64 3.50
N ALA A 51 -0.29 -0.73 4.82
CA ALA A 51 -1.23 0.13 5.54
C ALA A 51 -0.77 1.60 5.50
N VAL A 52 -1.72 2.49 5.20
CA VAL A 52 -1.52 3.93 5.16
C VAL A 52 -2.41 4.56 6.24
N GLY A 53 -1.78 5.19 7.23
CA GLY A 53 -2.50 5.90 8.31
C GLY A 53 -2.81 7.33 7.90
N GLY A 54 -4.00 7.84 8.24
CA GLY A 54 -4.46 9.17 7.81
C GLY A 54 -3.87 10.34 8.61
N THR A 55 -3.42 10.08 9.84
CA THR A 55 -2.87 11.09 10.76
C THR A 55 -1.54 10.62 11.36
N PRO A 56 -0.49 10.41 10.54
CA PRO A 56 0.82 10.07 11.06
C PRO A 56 1.41 11.26 11.83
N GLU A 57 1.96 11.01 13.02
CA GLU A 57 2.65 12.01 13.83
C GLU A 57 3.85 12.61 13.08
N ASN A 58 4.61 11.76 12.36
CA ASN A 58 5.69 12.18 11.47
C ASN A 58 5.39 11.77 10.01
N PRO A 59 4.86 12.69 9.18
CA PRO A 59 4.49 12.40 7.79
C PRO A 59 5.66 11.94 6.93
N SER A 60 6.83 12.54 7.07
CA SER A 60 8.04 12.19 6.30
C SER A 60 8.53 10.78 6.61
N SER A 61 8.53 10.39 7.89
CA SER A 61 8.88 9.04 8.31
C SER A 61 7.87 8.02 7.76
N ALA A 62 6.57 8.32 7.83
CA ALA A 62 5.53 7.47 7.28
C ALA A 62 5.68 7.29 5.76
N ALA A 63 5.91 8.38 5.02
CA ALA A 63 6.15 8.37 3.58
C ALA A 63 7.39 7.51 3.22
N ASN A 64 8.50 7.69 3.94
CA ASN A 64 9.72 6.91 3.74
C ASN A 64 9.52 5.42 4.04
N ARG A 65 8.74 5.09 5.09
CA ARG A 65 8.37 3.70 5.40
C ARG A 65 7.57 3.07 4.26
N ILE A 66 6.57 3.78 3.75
CA ILE A 66 5.74 3.29 2.62
C ILE A 66 6.62 3.05 1.39
N ALA A 67 7.44 4.02 1.00
CA ALA A 67 8.34 3.89 -0.15
C ALA A 67 9.34 2.73 0.02
N ARG A 68 9.91 2.55 1.22
CA ARG A 68 10.85 1.46 1.50
C ARG A 68 10.21 0.09 1.38
N ILE A 69 8.98 -0.07 1.87
CA ILE A 69 8.26 -1.35 1.77
C ILE A 69 7.90 -1.61 0.31
N ALA A 70 7.39 -0.61 -0.41
CA ALA A 70 7.01 -0.74 -1.82
C ALA A 70 8.19 -1.16 -2.71
N ARG A 71 9.38 -0.62 -2.47
CA ARG A 71 10.62 -1.01 -3.18
C ARG A 71 11.03 -2.48 -3.02
N ARG A 72 10.48 -3.19 -2.04
CA ARG A 72 10.72 -4.62 -1.86
C ARG A 72 9.79 -5.49 -2.70
N CYS A 73 8.76 -4.93 -3.33
CA CYS A 73 7.93 -5.66 -4.27
C CYS A 73 8.71 -5.83 -5.60
N PRO A 74 8.70 -7.01 -6.26
CA PRO A 74 8.06 -8.25 -5.83
C PRO A 74 8.83 -8.98 -4.71
N LEU A 75 8.12 -9.40 -3.67
CA LEU A 75 8.69 -10.27 -2.63
C LEU A 75 8.87 -11.69 -3.16
N PRO A 76 9.89 -12.46 -2.74
CA PRO A 76 9.99 -13.90 -3.02
C PRO A 76 8.75 -14.68 -2.57
N GLN A 77 8.44 -15.82 -3.20
CA GLN A 77 7.24 -16.61 -2.91
C GLN A 77 7.17 -17.09 -1.45
N ASP A 78 8.31 -17.41 -0.85
CA ASP A 78 8.42 -17.88 0.54
C ASP A 78 8.72 -16.76 1.55
N ASP A 79 8.64 -15.48 1.15
CA ASP A 79 8.88 -14.37 2.09
C ASP A 79 7.73 -14.30 3.11
N PRO A 80 8.01 -14.35 4.43
CA PRO A 80 6.96 -14.35 5.47
C PRO A 80 6.15 -13.06 5.53
N ARG A 81 6.56 -12.01 4.81
CA ARG A 81 5.82 -10.74 4.69
C ARG A 81 4.78 -10.78 3.58
N ARG A 82 4.82 -11.76 2.67
CA ARG A 82 3.70 -12.01 1.77
C ARG A 82 2.50 -12.36 2.65
N PRO A 83 1.34 -11.71 2.48
CA PRO A 83 0.14 -12.17 3.15
C PRO A 83 -0.07 -13.63 2.76
N ALA A 84 -0.21 -14.51 3.77
CA ALA A 84 -0.46 -15.94 3.57
C ALA A 84 -1.62 -16.06 2.58
N GLY A 85 -1.32 -16.56 1.38
CA GLY A 85 -2.18 -16.40 0.22
C GLY A 85 -3.61 -16.82 0.52
N ARG A 86 -4.56 -16.00 0.10
CA ARG A 86 -5.91 -16.45 -0.23
C ARG A 86 -5.72 -17.53 -1.30
N ARG A 87 -5.84 -18.81 -0.94
CA ARG A 87 -5.87 -19.92 -1.89
C ARG A 87 -7.01 -19.60 -2.86
N VAL A 88 -6.68 -19.20 -4.08
CA VAL A 88 -7.64 -19.30 -5.18
C VAL A 88 -7.73 -20.80 -5.43
N VAL A 89 -8.81 -21.40 -4.93
CA VAL A 89 -9.23 -22.72 -5.39
C VAL A 89 -9.71 -22.51 -6.82
N ASP A 90 -9.14 -23.27 -7.74
CA ASP A 90 -9.57 -23.36 -9.14
C ASP A 90 -11.04 -23.79 -9.23
#